data_AF-A0A0Q9Y8N7-F1
#
_entry.id   AF-A0A0Q9Y8N7-F1
#
_cell.length_a   1.000
_cell.length_b   1.000
_cell.length_c   1.000
_cell.angle_alpha   90.00
_cell.angle_beta   90.00
_cell.angle_gamma   90.00
#
_symmetry.space_group_name_H-M   'P 1'
#
loop_
_entity.id
_entity.type
_entity.pdbx_description
1 polymer ?
#
loop_
_entity_poly.entity_id
_entity_poly.type
_entity_poly.pdbx_seq_one_letter_code
_entity_poly.pdbx_strand_id
1 'polypeptide(L)'
;MVLLEDEFKQTDLLMEEYLNEEDQDLDYSYNDHNQLAAPTKSVIRNASKAAATGAQPFLPLTAATLKHSAQDKPTALSYKQGTSMSNKIKSSTAFKNELAKFKKKLPAKGTYYSYNGSMALSSPKDLYLALNKVSYLMAAEKVNGKWKIYTHVMDTYNFEYWNMKDLPCWNRVTEVIYQ
;
A
#
# COMPACT_ATOMS: atom_id res chain seq x y z
N MET A 1 -8.83 -54.55 -8.65
CA MET A 1 -7.86 -53.45 -8.44
C MET A 1 -7.40 -52.97 -9.81
N VAL A 2 -8.29 -52.33 -10.57
CA VAL A 2 -8.07 -51.83 -11.95
C VAL A 2 -8.86 -50.52 -12.16
N LEU A 3 -9.29 -49.84 -11.10
CA LEU A 3 -10.19 -48.66 -11.21
C LEU A 3 -9.59 -47.36 -10.66
N LEU A 4 -8.37 -47.37 -10.12
CA LEU A 4 -7.71 -46.16 -9.58
C LEU A 4 -6.62 -45.59 -10.49
N GLU A 5 -6.10 -46.37 -11.44
CA GLU A 5 -5.05 -45.92 -12.36
C GLU A 5 -5.62 -45.14 -13.56
N ASP A 6 -6.88 -45.41 -13.94
CA ASP A 6 -7.52 -44.75 -15.08
C ASP A 6 -8.03 -43.34 -14.75
N GLU A 7 -8.51 -43.10 -13.52
CA GLU A 7 -8.95 -41.77 -13.08
C GLU A 7 -7.76 -40.79 -12.95
N PHE A 8 -6.59 -41.29 -12.52
CA PHE A 8 -5.38 -40.45 -12.37
C PHE A 8 -4.83 -40.00 -13.73
N LYS A 9 -4.87 -40.88 -14.74
CA LYS A 9 -4.50 -40.53 -16.12
C LYS A 9 -5.43 -39.50 -16.74
N GLN A 10 -6.72 -39.56 -16.41
CA GLN A 10 -7.70 -38.62 -16.96
C GLN A 10 -7.56 -37.21 -16.35
N THR A 11 -7.11 -37.10 -15.10
CA THR A 11 -6.76 -35.81 -14.48
C THR A 11 -5.45 -35.21 -14.98
N ASP A 12 -4.43 -36.02 -15.30
CA ASP A 12 -3.19 -35.53 -15.90
C ASP A 12 -3.40 -35.04 -17.35
N LEU A 13 -4.22 -35.76 -18.13
CA LEU A 13 -4.59 -35.34 -19.49
C LEU A 13 -5.37 -34.02 -19.52
N LEU A 14 -6.23 -33.75 -18.54
CA LEU A 14 -6.91 -32.47 -18.43
C LEU A 14 -5.98 -31.34 -17.98
N MET A 15 -4.97 -31.60 -17.15
CA MET A 15 -3.98 -30.58 -16.80
C MET A 15 -3.04 -30.24 -17.96
N GLU A 16 -2.66 -31.22 -18.78
CA GLU A 16 -1.87 -30.97 -20.00
C GLU A 16 -2.68 -30.24 -21.08
N GLU A 17 -3.99 -30.50 -21.20
CA GLU A 17 -4.86 -29.77 -22.14
C GLU A 17 -5.05 -28.29 -21.72
N TYR A 18 -5.16 -28.00 -20.42
CA TYR A 18 -5.17 -26.61 -19.90
C TYR A 18 -3.82 -25.89 -20.00
N LEU A 19 -2.70 -26.62 -20.14
CA LEU A 19 -1.36 -26.03 -20.33
C LEU A 19 -1.01 -25.83 -21.82
N ASN A 20 -1.72 -26.48 -22.75
CA ASN A 20 -1.44 -26.43 -24.18
C ASN A 20 -2.28 -25.40 -24.97
N GLU A 21 -3.26 -24.73 -24.35
CA GLU A 21 -4.06 -23.67 -25.01
C GLU A 21 -3.50 -22.24 -24.86
N GLU A 22 -2.37 -22.03 -24.17
CA GLU A 22 -1.72 -20.70 -24.09
C GLU A 22 -0.53 -20.49 -25.05
N ASP A 23 -0.16 -21.48 -25.86
CA ASP A 23 0.86 -21.33 -26.92
C ASP A 23 0.24 -20.87 -28.26
N GLN A 24 -0.44 -19.72 -28.23
CA GLN A 24 -0.61 -18.90 -29.44
C GLN A 24 0.37 -17.73 -29.40
N ASP A 25 1.56 -17.98 -29.95
CA ASP A 25 2.51 -17.03 -30.55
C ASP A 25 2.47 -15.60 -30.00
N LEU A 26 3.07 -15.40 -28.82
CA LEU A 26 3.76 -14.13 -28.55
C LEU A 26 5.22 -14.30 -28.98
N ASP A 27 5.45 -14.09 -30.27
CA ASP A 27 6.77 -13.81 -30.84
C ASP A 27 7.38 -12.61 -30.10
N TYR A 28 8.12 -12.89 -29.03
CA TYR A 28 8.95 -11.92 -28.34
C TYR A 28 10.23 -11.73 -29.16
N SER A 29 10.04 -11.21 -30.37
CA SER A 29 11.09 -10.55 -31.15
C SER A 29 11.70 -9.50 -30.24
N TYR A 30 12.96 -9.74 -29.84
CA TYR A 30 13.84 -8.76 -29.21
C TYR A 30 14.15 -7.68 -30.25
N ASN A 31 13.16 -6.83 -30.50
CA ASN A 31 13.26 -5.66 -31.35
C ASN A 31 13.78 -4.50 -30.52
N ASP A 32 15.08 -4.31 -30.65
CA ASP A 32 15.79 -3.06 -30.42
C ASP A 32 14.92 -1.86 -30.90
N HIS A 33 14.63 -0.94 -29.98
CA HIS A 33 13.92 0.34 -30.23
C HIS A 33 12.42 0.39 -30.55
N ASN A 34 11.59 -0.60 -30.16
CA ASN A 34 10.14 -0.36 -30.08
C ASN A 34 9.76 0.27 -28.74
N GLN A 35 9.65 1.60 -28.72
CA GLN A 35 8.98 2.32 -27.63
C GLN A 35 7.54 1.81 -27.56
N LEU A 36 7.26 0.81 -26.70
CA LEU A 36 5.89 0.43 -26.35
C LEU A 36 5.16 1.72 -26.00
N ALA A 37 4.15 2.08 -26.79
CA ALA A 37 3.41 3.32 -26.56
C ALA A 37 2.94 3.31 -25.10
N ALA A 38 3.36 4.33 -24.35
CA ALA A 38 3.03 4.40 -22.94
C ALA A 38 1.51 4.26 -22.78
N PRO A 39 1.03 3.37 -21.90
CA PRO A 39 -0.40 3.13 -21.75
C PRO A 39 -1.10 4.45 -21.47
N THR A 40 -2.25 4.66 -22.13
CA THR A 40 -2.98 5.90 -21.92
C THR A 40 -3.39 6.05 -20.45
N LYS A 41 -3.49 7.29 -19.97
CA LYS A 41 -3.96 7.58 -18.60
C LYS A 41 -5.30 6.87 -18.30
N SER A 42 -6.16 6.71 -19.30
CA SER A 42 -7.43 6.01 -19.17
C SER A 42 -7.26 4.52 -18.84
N VAL A 43 -6.35 3.84 -19.55
CA VAL A 43 -6.03 2.42 -19.33
C VAL A 43 -5.51 2.21 -17.91
N ILE A 44 -4.55 3.03 -17.47
CA ILE A 44 -4.00 2.93 -16.11
C ILE A 44 -5.09 3.14 -15.05
N ARG A 45 -5.95 4.16 -15.21
CA ARG A 45 -7.06 4.39 -14.27
C ARG A 45 -8.02 3.23 -14.20
N ASN A 46 -8.37 2.63 -15.33
CA ASN A 46 -9.28 1.48 -15.36
C ASN A 46 -8.66 0.26 -14.69
N ALA A 47 -7.38 -0.01 -14.95
CA ALA A 47 -6.64 -1.07 -14.26
C ALA A 47 -6.58 -0.83 -12.75
N SER A 48 -6.27 0.40 -12.30
CA SER A 48 -6.26 0.74 -10.86
C SER A 48 -7.63 0.58 -10.20
N LYS A 49 -8.72 0.95 -10.88
CA LYS A 49 -10.09 0.75 -10.39
C LYS A 49 -10.47 -0.73 -10.29
N ALA A 50 -10.06 -1.54 -11.26
CA ALA A 50 -10.27 -2.99 -11.24
C ALA A 50 -9.50 -3.63 -10.06
N ALA A 51 -8.22 -3.29 -9.91
CA ALA A 51 -7.39 -3.74 -8.79
C ALA A 51 -7.98 -3.33 -7.43
N ALA A 52 -8.45 -2.08 -7.31
CA ALA A 52 -9.12 -1.62 -6.10
C ALA A 52 -10.39 -2.43 -5.79
N THR A 53 -11.18 -2.79 -6.81
CA THR A 53 -12.39 -3.59 -6.64
C THR A 53 -12.05 -4.99 -6.12
N GLY A 54 -11.02 -5.64 -6.68
CA GLY A 54 -10.56 -6.96 -6.21
C GLY A 54 -9.97 -6.93 -4.80
N ALA A 55 -9.31 -5.84 -4.41
CA ALA A 55 -8.70 -5.70 -3.08
C ALA A 55 -9.71 -5.37 -1.96
N GLN A 56 -10.89 -4.84 -2.29
CA GLN A 56 -11.87 -4.31 -1.33
C GLN A 56 -12.23 -5.26 -0.16
N PRO A 57 -12.43 -6.58 -0.36
CA PRO A 57 -12.81 -7.49 0.74
C PRO A 57 -11.70 -7.68 1.79
N PHE A 58 -10.43 -7.51 1.40
CA PHE A 58 -9.27 -7.83 2.23
C PHE A 58 -8.50 -6.59 2.69
N LEU A 59 -8.52 -5.52 1.89
CA LEU A 59 -7.77 -4.28 2.08
C LEU A 59 -8.66 -3.05 1.78
N PRO A 60 -9.71 -2.81 2.57
CA PRO A 60 -10.74 -1.84 2.23
C PRO A 60 -10.25 -0.39 2.22
N LEU A 61 -9.24 -0.03 3.03
CA LEU A 61 -8.68 1.34 2.98
C LEU A 61 -7.79 1.52 1.76
N THR A 62 -6.96 0.52 1.47
CA THR A 62 -6.09 0.51 0.28
C THR A 62 -6.93 0.58 -0.99
N ALA A 63 -7.98 -0.22 -1.07
CA ALA A 63 -8.91 -0.20 -2.19
C ALA A 63 -9.62 1.16 -2.33
N ALA A 64 -10.12 1.73 -1.24
CA ALA A 64 -10.76 3.05 -1.27
C ALA A 64 -9.81 4.17 -1.71
N THR A 65 -8.59 4.19 -1.18
CA THR A 65 -7.56 5.18 -1.53
C THR A 65 -7.08 5.01 -2.97
N LEU A 66 -6.83 3.79 -3.42
CA LEU A 66 -6.45 3.48 -4.81
C LEU A 66 -7.55 3.89 -5.79
N LYS A 67 -8.80 3.54 -5.51
CA LYS A 67 -9.95 3.92 -6.33
C LYS A 67 -10.13 5.43 -6.41
N HIS A 68 -9.89 6.14 -5.30
CA HIS A 68 -9.93 7.60 -5.24
C HIS A 68 -8.81 8.23 -6.08
N SER A 69 -7.57 7.76 -5.92
CA SER A 69 -6.42 8.23 -6.70
C SER A 69 -6.58 7.95 -8.21
N ALA A 70 -7.34 6.92 -8.59
CA ALA A 70 -7.63 6.59 -9.99
C ALA A 70 -8.72 7.47 -10.64
N GLN A 71 -9.24 8.48 -9.95
CA GLN A 71 -10.17 9.45 -10.53
C GLN A 71 -9.44 10.42 -11.47
N ASP A 72 -10.18 11.08 -12.35
CA ASP A 72 -9.65 12.23 -13.08
C ASP A 72 -9.65 13.43 -12.13
N LYS A 73 -8.46 14.00 -11.85
CA LYS A 73 -8.25 15.13 -10.93
C LYS A 73 -8.87 14.90 -9.53
N PRO A 74 -8.38 13.91 -8.76
CA PRO A 74 -8.90 13.63 -7.43
C PRO A 74 -8.72 14.83 -6.48
N THR A 75 -9.73 15.09 -5.65
CA THR A 75 -9.64 16.10 -4.59
C THR A 75 -8.96 15.54 -3.35
N ALA A 76 -8.54 16.41 -2.43
CA ALA A 76 -8.04 15.97 -1.13
C ALA A 76 -9.11 15.19 -0.36
N LEU A 77 -8.69 14.08 0.27
CA LEU A 77 -9.52 13.30 1.19
C LEU A 77 -9.41 13.87 2.60
N SER A 78 -10.54 14.01 3.29
CA SER A 78 -10.57 14.42 4.70
C SER A 78 -11.45 13.47 5.51
N TYR A 79 -10.87 12.90 6.57
CA TYR A 79 -11.54 11.96 7.45
C TYR A 79 -11.66 12.53 8.84
N LYS A 80 -12.90 12.77 9.28
CA LYS A 80 -13.19 13.25 10.64
C LYS A 80 -12.88 12.16 11.68
N GLN A 81 -12.71 12.60 12.93
CA GLN A 81 -12.61 11.72 14.08
C GLN A 81 -13.82 10.77 14.13
N GLY A 82 -13.56 9.49 14.42
CA GLY A 82 -14.58 8.45 14.56
C GLY A 82 -14.89 7.70 13.26
N THR A 83 -14.40 8.17 12.12
CA THR A 83 -14.45 7.41 10.86
C THR A 83 -13.59 6.15 10.92
N SER A 84 -13.90 5.14 10.09
CA SER A 84 -13.13 3.89 9.99
C SER A 84 -11.63 4.13 9.78
N MET A 85 -11.26 5.06 8.89
CA MET A 85 -9.87 5.47 8.65
C MET A 85 -9.20 6.01 9.93
N SER A 86 -9.84 6.99 10.58
CA SER A 86 -9.29 7.60 11.80
C SER A 86 -9.15 6.60 12.95
N ASN A 87 -10.10 5.66 13.09
CA ASN A 87 -10.08 4.62 14.11
C ASN A 87 -8.97 3.59 13.84
N LYS A 88 -8.78 3.19 12.58
CA LYS A 88 -7.68 2.29 12.19
C LYS A 88 -6.33 2.92 12.51
N ILE A 89 -6.09 4.17 12.13
CA ILE A 89 -4.85 4.88 12.47
C ILE A 89 -4.68 4.95 14.00
N LYS A 90 -5.73 5.35 14.73
CA LYS A 90 -5.71 5.43 16.21
C LYS A 90 -5.38 4.09 16.88
N SER A 91 -5.86 2.98 16.30
CA SER A 91 -5.60 1.63 16.82
C SER A 91 -4.20 1.10 16.50
N SER A 92 -3.51 1.69 15.51
CA SER A 92 -2.19 1.24 15.06
C SER A 92 -1.12 1.36 16.15
N THR A 93 -0.18 0.44 16.14
CA THR A 93 0.96 0.43 17.07
C THR A 93 1.81 1.69 16.91
N ALA A 94 2.04 2.14 15.68
CA ALA A 94 2.79 3.35 15.38
C ALA A 94 2.17 4.59 16.05
N PHE A 95 0.86 4.79 15.89
CA PHE A 95 0.17 5.92 16.52
C PHE A 95 0.20 5.83 18.06
N LYS A 96 -0.05 4.64 18.63
CA LYS A 96 -0.01 4.43 20.09
C LYS A 96 1.37 4.76 20.68
N ASN A 97 2.44 4.37 19.99
CA ASN A 97 3.81 4.65 20.38
C ASN A 97 4.11 6.15 20.33
N GLU A 98 3.72 6.84 19.26
CA GLU A 98 3.89 8.29 19.16
C GLU A 98 3.05 9.04 20.19
N LEU A 99 1.82 8.62 20.47
CA LEU A 99 0.99 9.19 21.52
C LEU A 99 1.61 9.00 22.91
N ALA A 100 2.23 7.86 23.18
CA ALA A 100 2.94 7.62 24.44
C ALA A 100 4.17 8.53 24.58
N LYS A 101 4.94 8.72 23.50
CA LYS A 101 6.05 9.69 23.46
C LYS A 101 5.54 11.11 23.68
N PHE A 102 4.41 11.48 23.06
CA PHE A 102 3.79 12.79 23.22
C PHE A 102 3.43 13.06 24.68
N LYS A 103 2.75 12.11 25.33
CA LYS A 103 2.34 12.24 26.74
C LYS A 103 3.53 12.44 27.68
N LYS A 104 4.67 11.79 27.43
CA LYS A 104 5.90 11.95 28.23
C LYS A 104 6.53 13.33 28.07
N LYS A 105 6.28 14.02 26.95
CA LYS A 105 6.79 15.37 26.68
C LYS A 105 5.85 16.48 27.15
N LEU A 106 4.67 16.14 27.67
CA LEU A 106 3.74 17.15 28.17
C LEU A 106 4.37 17.90 29.36
N PRO A 107 4.41 19.24 29.32
CA PRO A 107 5.02 20.01 30.37
C PRO A 107 4.15 19.98 31.64
N ALA A 108 4.80 20.00 32.81
CA ALA A 108 4.08 20.06 34.09
C ALA A 108 3.32 21.39 34.27
N LYS A 109 3.85 22.47 33.69
CA LYS A 109 3.27 23.83 33.70
C LYS A 109 2.92 24.24 32.26
N GLY A 110 1.92 25.11 32.12
CA GLY A 110 1.44 25.60 30.83
C GLY A 110 0.03 25.13 30.48
N THR A 111 -0.53 25.75 29.46
CA THR A 111 -1.91 25.54 28.98
C THR A 111 -1.96 24.93 27.58
N TYR A 112 -0.86 24.97 26.84
CA TYR A 112 -0.75 24.45 25.47
C TYR A 112 0.62 23.80 25.23
N TYR A 113 0.65 22.74 24.44
CA TYR A 113 1.87 22.12 23.95
C TYR A 113 1.61 21.45 22.60
N SER A 114 2.51 21.60 21.63
CA SER A 114 2.39 20.91 20.34
C SER A 114 3.74 20.56 19.77
N TYR A 115 3.78 19.48 18.99
CA TYR A 115 4.88 19.22 18.08
C TYR A 115 4.41 18.42 16.88
N ASN A 116 5.20 18.47 15.82
CA ASN A 116 5.00 17.74 14.59
C ASN A 116 6.08 16.68 14.38
N GLY A 117 5.79 15.71 13.54
CA GLY A 117 6.72 14.64 13.20
C GLY A 117 6.19 13.78 12.06
N SER A 118 6.80 12.61 11.92
CA SER A 118 6.34 11.59 10.96
C SER A 118 6.34 10.22 11.62
N MET A 119 5.49 9.33 11.11
CA MET A 119 5.44 7.93 11.55
C MET A 119 5.19 7.02 10.35
N ALA A 120 5.77 5.82 10.41
CA ALA A 120 5.49 4.77 9.45
C ALA A 120 4.35 3.88 9.97
N LEU A 121 3.25 3.82 9.23
CA LEU A 121 2.10 2.96 9.46
C LEU A 121 2.34 1.58 8.82
N SER A 122 3.38 0.88 9.25
CA SER A 122 3.79 -0.42 8.66
C SER A 122 2.83 -1.59 8.93
N SER A 123 1.89 -1.43 9.84
CA SER A 123 0.90 -2.45 10.18
C SER A 123 -0.40 -1.83 10.71
N PRO A 124 -1.59 -2.39 10.37
CA PRO A 124 -1.80 -3.55 9.48
C PRO A 124 -1.47 -3.26 8.01
N LYS A 125 -1.32 -4.32 7.19
CA LYS A 125 -1.00 -4.24 5.74
C LYS A 125 -1.89 -3.24 4.98
N ASP A 126 -3.16 -3.14 5.35
CA ASP A 126 -4.12 -2.19 4.78
C ASP A 126 -3.76 -0.72 5.04
N LEU A 127 -3.20 -0.38 6.20
CA LEU A 127 -2.70 0.98 6.45
C LEU A 127 -1.36 1.22 5.75
N TYR A 128 -0.50 0.20 5.72
CA TYR A 128 0.80 0.29 5.07
C TYR A 128 0.68 0.60 3.58
N LEU A 129 -0.18 -0.12 2.86
CA LEU A 129 -0.38 0.08 1.43
C LEU A 129 -1.13 1.40 1.13
N ALA A 130 -2.03 1.82 2.01
CA ALA A 130 -2.81 3.05 1.82
C ALA A 130 -2.02 4.33 2.11
N LEU A 131 -1.20 4.35 3.16
CA LEU A 131 -0.65 5.59 3.74
C LEU A 131 0.85 5.52 4.09
N ASN A 132 1.47 4.33 4.05
CA ASN A 132 2.86 4.03 4.41
C ASN A 132 3.50 4.98 5.46
N LYS A 133 4.12 6.08 5.02
CA LYS A 133 4.73 7.10 5.89
C LYS A 133 3.91 8.39 5.87
N VAL A 134 3.36 8.73 7.04
CA VAL A 134 2.53 9.92 7.22
C VAL A 134 3.23 10.97 8.08
N SER A 135 2.93 12.23 7.82
CA SER A 135 3.26 13.34 8.72
C SER A 135 2.14 13.53 9.75
N TYR A 136 2.47 14.05 10.92
CA TYR A 136 1.47 14.36 11.93
C TYR A 136 1.76 15.67 12.65
N LEU A 137 0.70 16.30 13.15
CA LEU A 137 0.73 17.38 14.13
C LEU A 137 -0.05 16.90 15.36
N MET A 138 0.63 16.83 16.51
CA MET A 138 -0.02 16.59 17.79
C MET A 138 -0.01 17.87 18.60
N ALA A 139 -1.17 18.23 19.14
CA ALA A 139 -1.34 19.38 20.01
C ALA A 139 -2.10 18.97 21.26
N ALA A 140 -1.87 19.67 22.35
CA ALA A 140 -2.59 19.47 23.59
C ALA A 140 -2.91 20.79 24.25
N GLU A 141 -4.10 20.83 24.84
CA GLU A 141 -4.65 21.97 25.55
C GLU A 141 -5.10 21.51 26.93
N LYS A 142 -4.84 22.31 27.95
CA LYS A 142 -5.29 22.02 29.32
C LYS A 142 -6.67 22.60 29.55
N VAL A 143 -7.69 21.74 29.55
CA VAL A 143 -9.10 22.10 29.80
C VAL A 143 -9.50 21.52 31.15
N ASN A 144 -9.95 22.38 32.08
CA ASN A 144 -10.34 21.97 33.44
C ASN A 144 -9.25 21.16 34.17
N GLY A 145 -7.99 21.60 34.05
CA GLY A 145 -6.84 20.94 34.66
C GLY A 145 -6.40 19.64 34.00
N LYS A 146 -7.10 19.15 32.97
CA LYS A 146 -6.78 17.91 32.25
C LYS A 146 -6.28 18.23 30.83
N TRP A 147 -5.24 17.51 30.39
CA TRP A 147 -4.74 17.63 29.03
C TRP A 147 -5.68 16.92 28.05
N LYS A 148 -6.20 17.67 27.08
CA LYS A 148 -6.92 17.16 25.92
C LYS A 148 -5.96 17.19 24.72
N ILE A 149 -5.80 16.05 24.07
CA ILE A 149 -4.84 15.87 22.97
C ILE A 149 -5.61 15.81 21.64
N TYR A 150 -5.15 16.59 20.69
CA TYR A 150 -5.61 16.66 19.31
C TYR A 150 -4.51 16.12 18.40
N THR A 151 -4.88 15.39 17.37
CA THR A 151 -3.90 14.87 16.40
C THR A 151 -4.45 14.97 14.99
N HIS A 152 -3.69 15.62 14.13
CA HIS A 152 -3.91 15.64 12.69
C HIS A 152 -2.85 14.77 12.03
N VAL A 153 -3.30 13.78 11.25
CA VAL A 153 -2.43 12.91 10.45
C VAL A 153 -2.64 13.29 9.00
N MET A 154 -1.54 13.57 8.31
CA MET A 154 -1.51 14.07 6.95
C MET A 154 -0.65 13.16 6.12
N ASP A 155 -1.18 12.74 4.98
CA ASP A 155 -0.43 12.03 3.96
C ASP A 155 -0.37 12.90 2.71
N THR A 156 0.79 12.89 2.07
CA THR A 156 0.96 13.48 0.74
C THR A 156 1.47 12.36 -0.13
N TYR A 157 0.53 11.72 -0.81
CA TYR A 157 0.80 10.58 -1.65
C TYR A 157 1.61 11.03 -2.87
N ASN A 158 2.93 10.90 -2.76
CA ASN A 158 3.86 11.17 -3.85
C ASN A 158 4.25 9.82 -4.47
N PHE A 159 3.67 9.48 -5.62
CA PHE A 159 4.25 8.46 -6.50
C PHE A 159 5.48 9.07 -7.17
N GLU A 160 6.49 9.46 -6.39
CA GLU A 160 7.82 9.51 -6.96
C GLU A 160 8.08 8.11 -7.49
N TYR A 161 8.31 8.01 -8.80
CA TYR A 161 8.73 6.77 -9.43
C TYR A 161 9.91 6.28 -8.62
N TRP A 162 9.71 5.25 -7.79
CA TRP A 162 10.82 4.54 -7.18
C TRP A 162 11.61 4.03 -8.37
N ASN A 163 12.73 4.69 -8.68
CA ASN A 163 13.66 4.20 -9.68
C ASN A 163 13.97 2.76 -9.26
N MET A 164 13.39 1.79 -9.98
CA MET A 164 13.47 0.38 -9.63
C MET A 164 14.91 -0.15 -9.65
N LYS A 165 15.88 0.69 -10.04
CA LYS A 165 17.32 0.47 -9.91
C LYS A 165 17.80 0.34 -8.46
N ASP A 166 17.09 0.90 -7.48
CA ASP A 166 17.55 0.93 -6.07
C ASP A 166 16.87 -0.13 -5.18
N LEU A 167 16.12 -1.07 -5.76
CA LEU A 167 15.55 -2.18 -4.98
C LEU A 167 16.62 -3.25 -4.68
N PRO A 168 16.87 -3.59 -3.40
CA PRO A 168 17.91 -4.55 -3.00
C PRO A 168 17.66 -6.00 -3.44
N CYS A 169 16.54 -6.29 -4.12
CA CYS A 169 16.26 -7.61 -4.68
C CYS A 169 16.93 -7.89 -6.03
N TRP A 170 17.61 -6.91 -6.65
CA TRP A 170 18.35 -7.11 -7.92
C TRP A 170 19.88 -7.28 -7.77
N ASN A 171 20.43 -7.18 -6.55
CA ASN A 171 21.87 -7.42 -6.30
C ASN A 171 22.17 -8.86 -5.87
N ARG A 172 21.61 -9.87 -6.56
CA ARG A 172 22.10 -11.24 -6.41
C ARG A 172 22.66 -11.74 -7.74
N VAL A 173 23.98 -11.95 -7.69
CA VAL A 173 24.84 -12.68 -8.63
C VAL A 173 25.34 -11.88 -9.82
N THR A 174 26.50 -11.24 -9.63
CA THR A 174 27.60 -11.29 -10.61
C THR A 174 28.92 -11.37 -9.85
N GLU A 175 29.27 -12.56 -9.38
CA GLU A 175 30.68 -12.94 -9.24
C GLU A 175 31.02 -13.75 -10.49
N VAL A 176 31.79 -13.15 -11.40
CA VAL A 176 32.52 -13.90 -12.42
C VAL A 176 33.96 -13.95 -11.93
N ILE A 177 34.33 -15.08 -11.34
CA ILE A 177 35.72 -15.40 -10.99
C ILE A 177 36.35 -16.01 -12.25
N TYR A 178 37.35 -15.34 -12.81
CA TYR A 178 38.32 -15.99 -13.69
C TYR A 178 39.55 -16.34 -12.86
N GLN A 179 40.02 -17.59 -12.98
CA GLN A 179 41.34 -18.02 -12.50
C GLN A 179 42.43 -17.50 -13.43
#